data_AF-A0A351T8V0-F1
#
_entry.id   AF-A0A351T8V0-F1
#
_cell.length_a   1.000
_cell.length_b   1.000
_cell.length_c   1.000
_cell.angle_alpha   90.00
_cell.angle_beta   90.00
_cell.angle_gamma   90.00
#
_symmetry.space_group_name_H-M   'P 1'
#
loop_
_entity.id
_entity.type
_entity.pdbx_description
1 polymer ?
#
loop_
_entity_poly.entity_id
_entity_poly.type
_entity_poly.pdbx_seq_one_letter_code
_entity_poly.pdbx_strand_id
1 'polypeptide(L)'
;PPTLITNDREEVRDFRARHRDIIIKPLYGNGGEGVFRVTPEDENLNSLMDVFSQFYREPMIVQKYLPDVRRGDKRIILVDGEAVGAINRVPAKGETRSNMHVGGRPEPTELTARDREICDAIGPTLKRNGLIFVGIDVIGTYLTEINVTSPTGIQEVRRFGGADIAALIWDAIESRR
;
A
#
# COMPACT_ATOMS: atom_id res chain seq x y z
N PRO A 1 -9.54 1.16 0.51
CA PRO A 1 -10.54 0.86 1.58
C PRO A 1 -11.29 2.14 1.96
N PRO A 2 -12.39 2.10 2.74
CA PRO A 2 -12.86 3.29 3.46
C PRO A 2 -11.69 3.99 4.13
N THR A 3 -11.53 5.28 3.85
CA THR A 3 -10.37 6.08 4.23
C THR A 3 -10.85 7.46 4.68
N LEU A 4 -10.29 7.94 5.77
CA LEU A 4 -10.43 9.28 6.29
C LEU A 4 -9.03 9.90 6.40
N ILE A 5 -8.89 11.16 6.04
CA ILE A 5 -7.66 11.94 6.22
C ILE A 5 -8.03 13.14 7.09
N THR A 6 -7.55 13.19 8.32
CA THR A 6 -8.00 14.20 9.29
C THR A 6 -6.99 14.47 10.39
N ASN A 7 -7.19 15.59 11.09
CA ASN A 7 -6.62 15.88 12.41
C ASN A 7 -7.71 15.96 13.50
N ASP A 8 -8.98 15.82 13.13
CA ASP A 8 -10.11 15.89 14.05
C ASP A 8 -10.31 14.55 14.76
N ARG A 9 -10.20 14.59 16.09
CA ARG A 9 -10.32 13.41 16.96
C ARG A 9 -11.72 12.83 16.97
N GLU A 10 -12.76 13.66 16.86
CA GLU A 10 -14.14 13.17 16.80
C GLU A 10 -14.39 12.42 15.49
N GLU A 11 -13.88 12.91 14.36
CA GLU A 11 -13.99 12.19 13.09
C GLU A 11 -13.31 10.82 13.15
N VAL A 12 -12.14 10.71 13.82
CA VAL A 12 -11.46 9.43 14.04
C VAL A 12 -12.30 8.49 14.90
N ARG A 13 -12.91 8.99 15.99
CA ARG A 13 -13.79 8.20 16.85
C ARG A 13 -15.03 7.72 16.10
N ASP A 14 -15.68 8.59 15.33
CA ASP A 14 -16.83 8.24 14.50
C ASP A 14 -16.47 7.24 13.41
N PHE A 15 -15.29 7.38 12.82
CA PHE A 15 -14.78 6.41 11.84
C PHE A 15 -14.53 5.05 12.51
N ARG A 16 -13.91 5.01 13.70
CA ARG A 16 -13.73 3.78 14.47
C ARG A 16 -15.06 3.18 14.90
N ALA A 17 -16.04 3.97 15.35
CA ALA A 17 -17.35 3.47 15.73
C ALA A 17 -18.05 2.76 14.56
N ARG A 18 -17.95 3.32 13.34
CA ARG A 18 -18.53 2.75 12.12
C ARG A 18 -17.81 1.51 11.60
N HIS A 19 -16.47 1.49 11.65
CA HIS A 19 -15.66 0.45 11.02
C HIS A 19 -15.08 -0.58 12.00
N ARG A 20 -15.17 -0.30 13.29
CA ARG A 20 -14.73 -1.08 14.46
C ARG A 20 -13.22 -1.30 14.57
N ASP A 21 -12.62 -1.90 13.54
CA ASP A 21 -11.19 -2.20 13.45
C ASP A 21 -10.56 -1.31 12.38
N ILE A 22 -9.55 -0.53 12.77
CA ILE A 22 -8.98 0.52 11.91
C ILE A 22 -7.45 0.47 11.91
N ILE A 23 -6.87 1.02 10.85
CA ILE A 23 -5.46 1.35 10.73
C ILE A 23 -5.31 2.86 10.85
N ILE A 24 -4.39 3.31 11.69
CA ILE A 24 -3.92 4.70 11.73
C ILE A 24 -2.48 4.71 11.21
N LYS A 25 -2.20 5.57 10.23
CA LYS A 25 -0.88 5.72 9.64
C LYS A 25 -0.59 7.18 9.27
N PRO A 26 0.68 7.61 9.22
CA PRO A 26 1.01 8.96 8.80
C PRO A 26 0.71 9.15 7.30
N LEU A 27 0.47 10.40 6.88
CA LEU A 27 0.25 10.75 5.47
C LEU A 27 1.52 10.53 4.64
N TYR A 28 2.67 10.82 5.25
CA TYR A 28 3.99 10.59 4.68
C TYR A 28 4.73 9.54 5.48
N GLY A 29 5.48 8.71 4.78
CA GLY A 29 6.24 7.62 5.36
C GLY A 29 6.47 6.54 4.33
N ASN A 30 7.21 5.51 4.72
CA ASN A 30 7.33 4.30 3.93
C ASN A 30 7.48 3.11 4.88
N GLY A 31 7.39 1.91 4.32
CA GLY A 31 7.70 0.72 5.08
C GLY A 31 6.77 0.41 6.27
N GLY A 32 5.59 1.02 6.33
CA GLY A 32 4.74 0.82 7.49
C GLY A 32 5.33 1.35 8.80
N GLU A 33 6.26 2.30 8.71
CA GLU A 33 6.60 3.17 9.83
C GLU A 33 5.34 3.93 10.28
N GLY A 34 5.12 3.99 11.59
CA GLY A 34 3.94 4.65 12.15
C GLY A 34 2.61 3.98 11.81
N VAL A 35 2.58 2.71 11.36
CA VAL A 35 1.32 2.01 11.10
C VAL A 35 0.84 1.29 12.35
N PHE A 36 -0.32 1.68 12.86
CA PHE A 36 -0.96 1.08 14.03
C PHE A 36 -2.30 0.47 13.64
N ARG A 37 -2.56 -0.75 14.14
CA ARG A 37 -3.91 -1.33 14.13
C ARG A 37 -4.57 -1.02 15.47
N VAL A 38 -5.74 -0.39 15.43
CA VAL A 38 -6.54 -0.08 16.60
C VAL A 38 -7.80 -0.94 16.54
N THR A 39 -7.85 -1.93 17.41
CA THR A 39 -8.98 -2.86 17.51
C THR A 39 -10.15 -2.23 18.29
N PRO A 40 -11.36 -2.80 18.25
CA PRO A 40 -12.48 -2.32 19.06
C PRO A 40 -12.21 -2.31 20.56
N GLU A 41 -11.35 -3.20 21.04
CA GLU A 41 -11.00 -3.36 22.46
C GLU A 41 -9.85 -2.43 22.90
N ASP A 42 -9.23 -1.69 21.97
CA ASP A 42 -8.07 -0.85 22.26
C ASP A 42 -8.47 0.43 23.02
N GLU A 43 -7.95 0.59 24.24
CA GLU A 43 -8.23 1.74 25.11
C GLU A 43 -7.31 2.93 24.83
N ASN A 44 -6.25 2.74 24.02
CA ASN A 44 -5.18 3.72 23.86
C ASN A 44 -5.37 4.70 22.69
N LEU A 45 -6.55 4.73 22.04
CA LEU A 45 -6.77 5.56 20.85
C LEU A 45 -6.46 7.05 21.12
N ASN A 46 -6.87 7.59 22.26
CA ASN A 46 -6.63 9.00 22.58
C ASN A 46 -5.13 9.30 22.72
N SER A 47 -4.40 8.46 23.46
CA SER A 47 -2.95 8.60 23.63
C SER A 47 -2.20 8.40 22.31
N LEU A 48 -2.65 7.47 21.47
CA LEU A 48 -2.08 7.27 20.14
C LEU A 48 -2.25 8.54 19.28
N MET A 49 -3.43 9.17 19.30
CA MET A 49 -3.68 10.43 18.60
C MET A 49 -2.84 11.59 19.16
N ASP A 50 -2.64 11.66 20.49
CA ASP A 50 -1.75 12.65 21.11
C ASP A 50 -0.32 12.52 20.56
N VAL A 51 0.23 11.31 20.62
CA VAL A 51 1.57 10.99 20.09
C VAL A 51 1.62 11.31 18.60
N PHE A 52 0.66 10.86 17.80
CA PHE A 52 0.61 11.14 16.37
C PHE A 52 0.69 12.63 16.05
N SER A 53 -0.11 13.43 16.76
CA SER A 53 -0.17 14.89 16.55
C SER A 53 1.10 15.63 16.97
N GLN A 54 1.95 15.01 17.81
CA GLN A 54 3.24 15.56 18.19
C GLN A 54 4.35 15.19 17.21
N PHE A 55 4.34 13.96 16.69
CA PHE A 55 5.38 13.45 15.79
C PHE A 55 5.15 13.84 14.33
N TYR A 56 3.90 13.98 13.91
CA TYR A 56 3.53 14.30 12.53
C TYR A 56 2.78 15.63 12.49
N ARG A 57 3.21 16.51 11.58
CA ARG A 57 2.57 17.81 11.36
C ARG A 57 1.31 17.68 10.50
N GLU A 58 1.31 16.69 9.62
CA GLU A 58 0.27 16.43 8.66
C GLU A 58 -0.92 15.67 9.25
N PRO A 59 -2.10 15.76 8.60
CA PRO A 59 -3.23 14.87 8.90
C PRO A 59 -2.82 13.40 8.92
N MET A 60 -3.42 12.62 9.82
CA MET A 60 -3.27 11.17 9.81
C MET A 60 -4.24 10.54 8.81
N ILE A 61 -3.84 9.40 8.26
CA ILE A 61 -4.72 8.52 7.48
C ILE A 61 -5.35 7.52 8.45
N VAL A 62 -6.67 7.44 8.45
CA VAL A 62 -7.45 6.41 9.14
C VAL A 62 -8.17 5.54 8.12
N GLN A 63 -7.89 4.24 8.12
CA GLN A 63 -8.43 3.29 7.16
C GLN A 63 -9.14 2.14 7.88
N LYS A 64 -10.19 1.58 7.27
CA LYS A 64 -10.75 0.31 7.75
C LYS A 64 -9.67 -0.78 7.69
N TYR A 65 -9.50 -1.54 8.77
CA TYR A 65 -8.63 -2.73 8.76
C TYR A 65 -9.16 -3.78 7.77
N LEU A 66 -8.25 -4.37 7.00
CA LEU A 66 -8.57 -5.39 6.00
C LEU A 66 -8.01 -6.74 6.47
N PRO A 67 -8.85 -7.68 6.96
CA PRO A 67 -8.38 -8.99 7.42
C PRO A 67 -7.61 -9.79 6.35
N ASP A 68 -7.90 -9.54 5.08
CA ASP A 68 -7.21 -10.15 3.94
C ASP A 68 -5.70 -9.90 3.93
N VAL A 69 -5.20 -8.89 4.66
CA VAL A 69 -3.74 -8.66 4.82
C VAL A 69 -3.01 -9.89 5.38
N ARG A 70 -3.72 -10.76 6.12
CA ARG A 70 -3.17 -12.03 6.61
C ARG A 70 -2.82 -13.01 5.50
N ARG A 71 -3.49 -12.90 4.35
CA ARG A 71 -3.16 -13.63 3.11
C ARG A 71 -2.10 -12.93 2.28
N GLY A 72 -1.76 -11.70 2.66
CA GLY A 72 -0.71 -10.88 2.08
C GLY A 72 -1.20 -9.55 1.56
N ASP A 73 -0.22 -8.72 1.22
CA ASP A 73 -0.36 -7.41 0.62
C ASP A 73 0.39 -7.41 -0.70
N LYS A 74 -0.37 -7.35 -1.79
CA LYS A 74 0.14 -7.53 -3.13
C LYS A 74 0.75 -6.24 -3.64
N ARG A 75 2.06 -6.26 -3.88
CA ARG A 75 2.79 -5.22 -4.59
C ARG A 75 2.66 -5.50 -6.08
N ILE A 76 1.89 -4.69 -6.80
CA ILE A 76 1.79 -4.72 -8.26
C ILE A 76 2.66 -3.60 -8.82
N ILE A 77 3.50 -3.94 -9.78
CA ILE A 77 4.41 -3.01 -10.44
C ILE A 77 3.82 -2.62 -11.78
N LEU A 78 3.72 -1.31 -12.01
CA LEU A 78 3.31 -0.72 -13.28
C LEU A 78 4.48 0.00 -13.94
N VAL A 79 4.62 -0.17 -15.25
CA VAL A 79 5.55 0.56 -16.12
C VAL A 79 4.75 1.26 -17.20
N ASP A 80 4.93 2.58 -17.29
CA ASP A 80 4.22 3.45 -18.24
C ASP A 80 2.69 3.29 -18.23
N GLY A 81 2.13 3.02 -17.05
CA GLY A 81 0.70 2.80 -16.83
C GLY A 81 0.21 1.36 -16.94
N GLU A 82 1.05 0.42 -17.39
CA GLU A 82 0.69 -0.99 -17.60
C GLU A 82 1.23 -1.88 -16.49
N ALA A 83 0.43 -2.84 -16.00
CA ALA A 83 0.87 -3.78 -14.98
C ALA A 83 1.82 -4.84 -15.56
N VAL A 84 3.06 -4.90 -15.05
CA VAL A 84 4.14 -5.74 -15.61
C VAL A 84 4.61 -6.85 -14.67
N GLY A 85 4.16 -6.86 -13.42
CA GLY A 85 4.50 -7.91 -12.47
C GLY A 85 3.90 -7.67 -11.09
N ALA A 86 3.90 -8.70 -10.26
CA ALA A 86 3.47 -8.57 -8.87
C ALA A 86 4.18 -9.57 -7.96
N ILE A 87 4.25 -9.21 -6.68
CA ILE A 87 4.63 -10.10 -5.58
C ILE A 87 3.60 -9.99 -4.46
N ASN A 88 3.29 -11.10 -3.80
CA ASN A 88 2.48 -11.07 -2.60
C ASN A 88 3.40 -11.01 -1.39
N ARG A 89 3.22 -10.02 -0.52
CA ARG A 89 4.05 -9.87 0.69
C ARG A 89 3.25 -10.38 1.88
N VAL A 90 3.63 -11.52 2.44
CA VAL A 90 2.91 -12.14 3.56
C VAL A 90 3.55 -11.69 4.88
N PRO A 91 2.77 -11.12 5.83
CA PRO A 91 3.29 -10.68 7.11
C PRO A 91 3.82 -11.85 7.96
N ALA A 92 4.83 -11.58 8.78
CA ALA A 92 5.31 -12.54 9.76
C ALA A 92 4.24 -12.85 10.82
N LYS A 93 4.34 -14.02 11.48
CA LYS A 93 3.40 -14.41 12.54
C LYS A 93 3.46 -13.37 13.68
N GLY A 94 2.30 -12.81 14.03
CA GLY A 94 2.18 -11.79 15.08
C GLY A 94 2.37 -10.34 14.60
N GLU A 95 2.85 -10.13 13.38
CA GLU A 95 2.99 -8.80 12.77
C GLU A 95 1.75 -8.47 11.92
N THR A 96 1.38 -7.19 11.84
CA THR A 96 0.27 -6.72 11.00
C THR A 96 0.78 -6.15 9.68
N ARG A 97 2.03 -5.71 9.65
CA ARG A 97 2.70 -5.15 8.47
C ARG A 97 3.29 -6.26 7.59
N SER A 98 3.06 -6.12 6.30
CA SER A 98 3.47 -7.05 5.24
C SER A 98 4.78 -6.65 4.57
N ASN A 99 5.30 -5.45 4.84
CA ASN A 99 6.43 -4.92 4.09
C ASN A 99 7.71 -5.77 4.31
N MET A 100 8.51 -5.95 3.25
CA MET A 100 9.66 -6.86 3.30
C MET A 100 10.75 -6.45 4.30
N HIS A 101 10.96 -5.15 4.50
CA HIS A 101 11.97 -4.63 5.44
C HIS A 101 11.60 -4.84 6.93
N VAL A 102 10.33 -5.15 7.26
CA VAL A 102 9.91 -5.60 8.61
C VAL A 102 9.73 -7.12 8.69
N GLY A 103 10.28 -7.87 7.73
CA GLY A 103 10.27 -9.33 7.73
C GLY A 103 9.11 -9.97 6.96
N GLY A 104 8.36 -9.20 6.17
CA GLY A 104 7.36 -9.75 5.26
C GLY A 104 8.01 -10.63 4.18
N ARG A 105 7.47 -11.83 3.95
CA ARG A 105 8.01 -12.78 2.97
C ARG A 105 7.42 -12.49 1.59
N PRO A 106 8.23 -12.25 0.55
CA PRO A 106 7.73 -12.19 -0.82
C PRO A 106 7.39 -13.59 -1.32
N GLU A 107 6.23 -13.71 -1.95
CA GLU A 107 5.74 -14.94 -2.57
C GLU A 107 5.29 -14.65 -4.02
N PRO A 108 5.44 -15.63 -4.93
CA PRO A 108 4.91 -15.52 -6.27
C PRO A 108 3.39 -15.37 -6.23
N THR A 109 2.85 -14.52 -7.10
CA THR A 109 1.40 -14.32 -7.23
C THR A 109 1.05 -13.93 -8.66
N GLU A 110 -0.18 -14.22 -9.04
CA GLU A 110 -0.78 -13.73 -10.27
C GLU A 110 -1.68 -12.52 -10.02
N LEU A 111 -1.95 -11.77 -11.10
CA LEU A 111 -2.93 -10.68 -11.11
C LEU A 111 -4.33 -11.27 -11.30
N THR A 112 -5.20 -11.01 -10.34
CA THR A 112 -6.63 -11.32 -10.43
C THR A 112 -7.34 -10.37 -11.39
N ALA A 113 -8.59 -10.68 -11.76
CA ALA A 113 -9.42 -9.77 -12.55
C ALA A 113 -9.58 -8.40 -11.87
N ARG A 114 -9.74 -8.38 -10.55
CA ARG A 114 -9.85 -7.13 -9.78
C ARG A 114 -8.54 -6.34 -9.76
N ASP A 115 -7.40 -7.01 -9.69
CA ASP A 115 -6.08 -6.35 -9.77
C ASP A 115 -5.91 -5.63 -11.10
N ARG A 116 -6.27 -6.30 -12.20
CA ARG A 116 -6.23 -5.72 -13.56
C ARG A 116 -7.17 -4.53 -13.68
N GLU A 117 -8.40 -4.67 -13.21
CA GLU A 117 -9.38 -3.56 -13.19
C GLU A 117 -8.84 -2.32 -12.45
N ILE A 118 -8.17 -2.51 -11.30
CA ILE A 118 -7.54 -1.40 -10.57
C ILE A 118 -6.42 -0.76 -11.42
N CYS A 119 -5.56 -1.58 -12.03
CA CYS A 119 -4.45 -1.10 -12.86
C CYS A 119 -4.96 -0.33 -14.08
N ASP A 120 -5.95 -0.86 -14.79
CA ASP A 120 -6.56 -0.24 -15.98
C ASP A 120 -7.22 1.10 -15.64
N ALA A 121 -7.83 1.21 -14.45
CA ALA A 121 -8.46 2.44 -14.00
C ALA A 121 -7.45 3.57 -13.69
N ILE A 122 -6.30 3.25 -13.09
CA ILE A 122 -5.30 4.26 -12.69
C ILE A 122 -4.24 4.51 -13.77
N GLY A 123 -3.92 3.50 -14.58
CA GLY A 123 -2.83 3.46 -15.56
C GLY A 123 -2.78 4.68 -16.47
N PRO A 124 -3.90 5.08 -17.13
CA PRO A 124 -3.93 6.26 -17.99
C PRO A 124 -3.54 7.55 -17.25
N THR A 125 -3.94 7.69 -16.00
CA THR A 125 -3.61 8.87 -15.18
C THR A 125 -2.13 8.87 -14.78
N LEU A 126 -1.59 7.72 -14.39
CA LEU A 126 -0.16 7.57 -14.09
C LEU A 126 0.69 7.95 -15.31
N LYS A 127 0.34 7.43 -16.49
CA LYS A 127 1.03 7.70 -17.75
C LYS A 127 1.01 9.19 -18.12
N ARG A 128 -0.17 9.83 -18.06
CA ARG A 128 -0.33 11.28 -18.33
C ARG A 128 0.50 12.15 -17.40
N ASN A 129 0.65 11.75 -16.14
CA ASN A 129 1.45 12.46 -15.15
C ASN A 129 2.96 12.17 -15.24
N GLY A 130 3.40 11.36 -16.22
CA GLY A 130 4.81 11.01 -16.37
C GLY A 130 5.34 10.06 -15.31
N LEU A 131 4.46 9.36 -14.59
CA LEU A 131 4.84 8.39 -13.57
C LEU A 131 5.19 7.05 -14.25
N ILE A 132 6.42 6.96 -14.76
CA ILE A 132 6.90 5.82 -15.55
C ILE A 132 6.96 4.55 -14.71
N PHE A 133 7.41 4.63 -13.47
CA PHE A 133 7.62 3.48 -12.60
C PHE A 133 6.83 3.64 -11.30
N VAL A 134 5.81 2.80 -11.11
CA VAL A 134 4.88 2.88 -9.98
C VAL A 134 4.70 1.51 -9.35
N GLY A 135 4.67 1.46 -8.02
CA GLY A 135 4.28 0.27 -7.28
C GLY A 135 3.00 0.54 -6.50
N ILE A 136 1.94 -0.22 -6.76
CA ILE A 136 0.72 -0.14 -5.96
C ILE A 136 0.62 -1.30 -4.98
N ASP A 137 -0.03 -1.03 -3.85
CA ASP A 137 -0.31 -2.02 -2.82
C ASP A 137 -1.81 -2.34 -2.80
N VAL A 138 -2.13 -3.63 -2.90
CA VAL A 138 -3.50 -4.14 -2.95
C VAL A 138 -3.70 -5.21 -1.88
N ILE A 139 -4.70 -4.99 -1.03
CA ILE A 139 -5.11 -5.94 0.00
C ILE A 139 -6.56 -6.35 -0.28
N GLY A 140 -6.78 -7.65 -0.48
CA GLY A 140 -8.08 -8.16 -0.92
C GLY A 140 -8.47 -7.52 -2.25
N THR A 141 -9.57 -6.77 -2.26
CA THR A 141 -10.08 -6.07 -3.46
C THR A 141 -9.79 -4.56 -3.47
N TYR A 142 -9.01 -4.08 -2.50
CA TYR A 142 -8.79 -2.65 -2.27
C TYR A 142 -7.35 -2.24 -2.61
N LEU A 143 -7.23 -1.19 -3.42
CA LEU A 143 -6.03 -0.37 -3.48
C LEU A 143 -5.84 0.36 -2.14
N THR A 144 -4.68 0.22 -1.52
CA THR A 144 -4.34 0.83 -0.22
C THR A 144 -3.30 1.93 -0.33
N GLU A 145 -2.41 1.86 -1.33
CA GLU A 145 -1.32 2.82 -1.52
C GLU A 145 -0.82 2.84 -2.98
N ILE A 146 -0.32 4.00 -3.42
CA ILE A 146 0.36 4.19 -4.70
C ILE A 146 1.76 4.77 -4.42
N ASN A 147 2.81 3.98 -4.69
CA ASN A 147 4.20 4.36 -4.46
C ASN A 147 4.83 4.84 -5.78
N VAL A 148 5.23 6.11 -5.82
CA VAL A 148 5.73 6.77 -7.04
C VAL A 148 7.20 7.22 -6.95
N THR A 149 7.84 7.04 -5.80
CA THR A 149 9.20 7.54 -5.53
C THR A 149 10.27 6.48 -5.77
N SER A 150 10.24 5.39 -4.99
CA SER A 150 11.19 4.28 -5.10
C SER A 150 10.50 2.93 -4.85
N PRO A 151 9.58 2.50 -5.75
CA PRO A 151 8.93 1.21 -5.57
C PRO A 151 9.93 0.06 -5.74
N THR A 152 9.83 -0.94 -4.87
CA THR A 152 10.65 -2.16 -4.90
C THR A 152 9.83 -3.36 -5.39
N GLY A 153 10.50 -4.51 -5.60
CA GLY A 153 9.89 -5.77 -6.03
C GLY A 153 10.39 -6.33 -7.36
N ILE A 154 11.20 -5.56 -8.11
CA ILE A 154 11.74 -5.98 -9.42
C ILE A 154 12.56 -7.27 -9.31
N GLN A 155 13.42 -7.37 -8.30
CA GLN A 155 14.29 -8.53 -8.12
C GLN A 155 13.49 -9.79 -7.82
N GLU A 156 12.47 -9.68 -6.96
CA GLU A 156 11.61 -10.78 -6.56
C GLU A 156 10.77 -11.27 -7.74
N VAL A 157 10.16 -10.36 -8.52
CA VAL A 157 9.43 -10.74 -9.75
C VAL A 157 10.35 -11.52 -10.68
N ARG A 158 11.58 -11.05 -10.90
CA ARG A 158 12.54 -11.73 -11.77
C ARG A 158 12.94 -13.11 -11.23
N ARG A 159 13.20 -13.23 -9.92
CA ARG A 159 13.53 -14.50 -9.25
C ARG A 159 12.39 -15.53 -9.33
N PHE A 160 11.15 -15.07 -9.34
CA PHE A 160 9.98 -15.92 -9.52
C PHE A 160 9.65 -16.25 -10.98
N GLY A 161 10.55 -15.91 -11.92
CA GLY A 161 10.39 -16.22 -13.34
C GLY A 161 9.52 -15.21 -14.12
N GLY A 162 9.23 -14.05 -13.52
CA GLY A 162 8.51 -12.97 -14.19
C GLY A 162 9.36 -12.16 -15.17
N ALA A 163 8.76 -11.09 -15.69
CA ALA A 163 9.36 -10.19 -16.67
C ALA A 163 10.65 -9.54 -16.17
N ASP A 164 11.53 -9.16 -17.12
CA ASP A 164 12.64 -8.26 -16.84
C ASP A 164 12.12 -6.82 -16.78
N ILE A 165 11.59 -6.43 -15.62
CA ILE A 165 11.00 -5.10 -15.43
C ILE A 165 12.03 -3.98 -15.61
N ALA A 166 13.31 -4.24 -15.32
CA ALA A 166 14.35 -3.24 -15.52
C ALA A 166 14.50 -2.88 -17.01
N ALA A 167 14.47 -3.88 -17.90
CA ALA A 167 14.46 -3.65 -19.35
C ALA A 167 13.21 -2.86 -19.78
N LEU A 168 12.02 -3.26 -19.31
CA LEU A 168 10.76 -2.56 -19.65
C LEU A 168 10.76 -1.08 -19.23
N ILE A 169 11.36 -0.75 -18.09
CA ILE A 169 11.52 0.65 -17.64
C ILE A 169 12.40 1.42 -18.62
N TRP A 170 13.52 0.84 -19.06
CA TRP A 170 14.40 1.49 -20.04
C TRP A 170 13.71 1.68 -21.38
N ASP A 171 13.00 0.68 -21.89
CA ASP A 171 12.21 0.78 -23.12
C ASP A 171 11.21 1.94 -23.04
N ALA A 172 10.51 2.08 -21.91
CA ALA A 172 9.55 3.17 -21.68
C ALA A 172 10.20 4.56 -21.56
N ILE A 173 11.43 4.64 -21.06
CA ILE A 173 12.20 5.89 -21.01
C ILE A 173 12.67 6.27 -22.42
N GLU A 174 13.16 5.30 -23.20
CA GLU A 174 13.66 5.53 -24.55
C GLU A 174 12.56 5.93 -25.53
N SER A 175 11.36 5.37 -25.40
CA SER A 175 10.21 5.71 -26.26
C SER A 175 9.67 7.14 -26.07
N ARG A 176 10.13 7.85 -25.04
CA ARG A 176 9.74 9.24 -24.73
C ARG A 176 10.74 10.27 -25.26
N ARG A 177 11.83 9.83 -25.89
CA ARG A 177 12.82 10.69 -26.53
C ARG A 177 12.37 11.23 -27.88
#